data_AF-A0A6I9HSX0-F1
#
_entry.id   AF-A0A6I9HSX0-F1
#
_cell.length_a   1.000
_cell.length_b   1.000
_cell.length_c   1.000
_cell.angle_alpha   90.00
_cell.angle_beta   90.00
_cell.angle_gamma   90.00
#
_symmetry.space_group_name_H-M   'P 1'
#
loop_
_entity.id
_entity.type
_entity.pdbx_description
1 polymer ?
#
loop_
_entity_poly.entity_id
_entity_poly.type
_entity_poly.pdbx_seq_one_letter_code
_entity_poly.pdbx_strand_id
1 'polypeptide(L)'
;MGEILFIPWALGLLLSCFSPTPAEIMDPYVPPEGDARLTSLSKDGVKQQMQKLRQTAASQLALRKIKDHDPDFSTKTFPERAQEIFIEAHNSLANFNKQKLHSLVTERCYPDMVRGNRYKTIRWRFLESLEPPRVVHVRCESILNRGNLYGQVTVRMHSRQILAIYDRFGRLMYGGEDIPKDVLEYVVFERYLVNPYGAWRMHGKIVPEWAPPKDPIIKTVMIPAPDPSQEHETVK
;
A
#
# COMPACT_ATOMS: atom_id res chain seq x y z
N MET A 1 13.79 -1.81 -42.75
CA MET A 1 13.41 -0.66 -41.89
C MET A 1 13.96 -0.97 -40.51
N GLY A 2 15.04 -0.29 -40.14
CA GLY A 2 15.91 -0.70 -39.04
C GLY A 2 15.29 -0.46 -37.66
N GLU A 3 15.31 -1.48 -36.83
CA GLU A 3 15.15 -1.37 -35.39
C GLU A 3 16.38 -0.66 -34.82
N ILE A 4 16.20 0.57 -34.34
CA ILE A 4 17.19 1.21 -33.48
C ILE A 4 17.01 0.57 -32.10
N LEU A 5 17.79 -0.47 -31.83
CA LEU A 5 18.05 -0.94 -30.49
C LEU A 5 18.63 0.24 -29.69
N PHE A 6 17.83 0.76 -28.76
CA PHE A 6 18.27 1.78 -27.82
C PHE A 6 19.34 1.12 -26.93
N ILE A 7 20.60 1.31 -27.32
CA ILE A 7 21.76 0.90 -26.52
C ILE A 7 21.62 1.62 -25.17
N PRO A 8 21.47 0.91 -24.03
CA PRO A 8 21.44 1.58 -22.75
C PRO A 8 22.81 2.20 -22.52
N TRP A 9 22.82 3.48 -22.14
CA TRP A 9 24.00 4.18 -21.64
C TRP A 9 24.52 3.48 -20.39
N ALA A 10 25.30 2.40 -20.58
CA ALA A 10 25.86 1.58 -19.52
C ALA A 10 27.29 1.98 -19.13
N LEU A 11 27.80 3.13 -19.60
CA LEU A 11 29.15 3.57 -19.28
C LEU A 11 29.15 5.05 -18.91
N GLY A 12 29.44 5.35 -17.63
CA GLY A 12 29.99 6.66 -17.25
C GLY A 12 29.28 7.48 -16.18
N LEU A 13 28.37 6.93 -15.37
CA LEU A 13 27.84 7.62 -14.20
C LEU A 13 28.10 6.82 -12.92
N LEU A 14 29.17 7.19 -12.20
CA LEU A 14 29.36 6.90 -10.77
C LEU A 14 28.36 7.69 -9.89
N LEU A 15 27.15 7.94 -10.40
CA LEU A 15 26.02 8.39 -9.60
C LEU A 15 25.23 7.13 -9.30
N SER A 16 25.48 6.53 -8.13
CA SER A 16 24.62 5.48 -7.60
C SER A 16 23.18 5.97 -7.68
N CYS A 17 22.31 5.28 -8.42
CA CYS A 17 20.88 5.58 -8.45
C CYS A 17 20.35 5.51 -7.02
N PHE A 18 20.19 6.67 -6.40
CA PHE A 18 19.65 6.77 -5.05
C PHE A 18 18.14 6.59 -5.16
N SER A 19 17.66 5.37 -4.88
CA SER A 19 16.23 5.16 -4.66
C SER A 19 15.88 5.66 -3.26
N PRO A 20 15.00 6.66 -3.12
CA PRO A 20 14.59 7.18 -1.82
C PRO A 20 13.59 6.25 -1.11
N THR A 21 13.22 5.11 -1.71
CA THR A 21 12.35 4.09 -1.12
C THR A 21 12.77 2.66 -1.47
N PRO A 22 12.51 1.67 -0.58
CA PRO A 22 12.55 0.25 -0.88
C PRO A 22 11.66 -0.12 -2.07
N ALA A 23 12.02 -1.20 -2.76
CA ALA A 23 11.16 -1.77 -3.81
C ALA A 23 9.95 -2.56 -3.25
N GLU A 24 10.05 -3.07 -2.01
CA GLU A 24 9.10 -4.00 -1.41
C GLU A 24 8.75 -3.64 0.05
N ILE A 25 7.55 -4.05 0.48
CA ILE A 25 7.13 -3.98 1.89
C ILE A 25 7.95 -4.99 2.69
N MET A 26 8.66 -4.53 3.71
CA MET A 26 9.52 -5.37 4.52
C MET A 26 8.68 -6.12 5.56
N ASP A 27 8.77 -7.45 5.58
CA ASP A 27 7.98 -8.34 6.45
C ASP A 27 6.49 -7.95 6.48
N PRO A 28 5.72 -8.22 5.40
CA PRO A 28 4.32 -7.83 5.35
C PRO A 28 3.56 -8.43 6.55
N TYR A 29 2.86 -7.56 7.28
CA TYR A 29 2.01 -7.99 8.36
C TYR A 29 0.92 -8.92 7.80
N VAL A 30 0.84 -10.14 8.30
CA VAL A 30 -0.23 -11.09 7.97
C VAL A 30 -1.32 -10.93 9.02
N PRO A 31 -2.49 -10.35 8.67
CA PRO A 31 -3.60 -10.24 9.59
C PRO A 31 -4.12 -11.63 9.96
N PRO A 32 -4.32 -11.93 11.25
CA PRO A 32 -4.85 -13.23 11.66
C PRO A 32 -6.25 -13.44 11.08
N GLU A 33 -6.49 -14.65 10.57
CA GLU A 33 -7.82 -15.08 10.13
C GLU A 33 -8.80 -14.96 11.30
N GLY A 34 -9.89 -14.22 11.11
CA GLY A 34 -10.88 -14.00 12.17
C GLY A 34 -10.74 -12.69 12.95
N ASP A 35 -10.01 -11.68 12.46
CA ASP A 35 -10.14 -10.31 12.97
C ASP A 35 -11.58 -9.74 12.82
N ALA A 36 -12.44 -10.40 12.02
CA ALA A 36 -13.88 -10.17 11.96
C ALA A 36 -14.73 -11.18 12.77
N ARG A 37 -14.16 -12.31 13.23
CA ARG A 37 -14.84 -13.37 13.99
C ARG A 37 -13.86 -14.01 14.97
N LEU A 38 -14.02 -13.68 16.26
CA LEU A 38 -13.21 -14.20 17.35
C LEU A 38 -13.20 -15.74 17.38
N THR A 39 -11.97 -16.29 17.41
CA THR A 39 -11.51 -17.53 18.06
C THR A 39 -11.94 -18.90 17.50
N SER A 40 -10.93 -19.69 17.12
CA SER A 40 -10.85 -21.12 17.44
C SER A 40 -9.38 -21.54 17.64
N LEU A 41 -9.06 -21.97 18.86
CA LEU A 41 -7.73 -22.46 19.26
C LEU A 41 -7.49 -23.85 18.64
N SER A 42 -6.80 -23.88 17.49
CA SER A 42 -6.22 -25.09 16.89
C SER A 42 -4.69 -25.06 17.02
N LYS A 43 -4.00 -26.16 16.67
CA LYS A 43 -2.52 -26.30 16.73
C LYS A 43 -1.78 -25.22 15.91
N ASP A 44 -2.45 -24.62 14.93
CA ASP A 44 -1.94 -23.46 14.17
C ASP A 44 -1.87 -22.17 15.02
N GLY A 45 -2.67 -22.05 16.08
CA GLY A 45 -2.70 -20.91 17.00
C GLY A 45 -1.41 -20.73 17.80
N VAL A 46 -0.68 -21.80 18.14
CA VAL A 46 0.60 -21.71 18.86
C VAL A 46 1.71 -21.17 17.95
N LYS A 47 1.76 -21.61 16.68
CA LYS A 47 2.68 -21.06 15.68
C LYS A 47 2.39 -19.58 15.43
N GLN A 48 1.11 -19.23 15.29
CA GLN A 48 0.66 -17.83 15.14
C GLN A 48 1.02 -16.99 16.37
N GLN A 49 0.87 -17.51 17.60
CA GLN A 49 1.26 -16.82 18.83
C GLN A 49 2.78 -16.60 18.92
N MET A 50 3.59 -17.62 18.63
CA MET A 50 5.05 -17.48 18.62
C MET A 50 5.50 -16.46 17.57
N GLN A 51 4.90 -16.48 16.38
CA GLN A 51 5.16 -15.51 15.32
C GLN A 51 4.73 -14.09 15.75
N LYS A 52 3.56 -13.94 16.40
CA LYS A 52 3.08 -12.67 16.93
C LYS A 52 4.02 -12.11 18.00
N LEU A 53 4.55 -12.94 18.89
CA LEU A 53 5.53 -12.52 19.90
C LEU A 53 6.83 -12.04 19.26
N ARG A 54 7.39 -12.81 18.31
CA ARG A 54 8.58 -12.42 17.56
C ARG A 54 8.35 -11.11 16.80
N GLN A 55 7.20 -10.97 16.14
CA GLN A 55 6.83 -9.77 15.41
C GLN A 55 6.69 -8.55 16.33
N THR A 56 6.12 -8.76 17.52
CA THR A 56 5.95 -7.72 18.55
C THR A 56 7.31 -7.28 19.10
N ALA A 57 8.20 -8.20 19.44
CA ALA A 57 9.55 -7.89 19.90
C ALA A 57 10.34 -7.07 18.86
N ALA A 58 10.30 -7.52 17.59
CA ALA A 58 10.93 -6.79 16.48
C ALA A 58 10.30 -5.39 16.29
N SER A 59 8.98 -5.25 16.48
CA SER A 59 8.31 -3.96 16.38
C SER A 59 8.70 -2.99 17.49
N GLN A 60 8.92 -3.48 18.71
CA GLN A 60 9.38 -2.65 19.83
C GLN A 60 10.82 -2.16 19.61
N LEU A 61 11.70 -3.02 19.07
CA LEU A 61 13.05 -2.61 18.70
C LEU A 61 13.05 -1.57 17.58
N ALA A 62 12.21 -1.76 16.55
CA ALA A 62 12.04 -0.81 15.46
C ALA A 62 11.51 0.55 15.95
N LEU A 63 10.54 0.54 16.86
CA LEU A 63 10.01 1.75 17.49
C LEU A 63 11.08 2.53 18.25
N ARG A 64 11.99 1.84 18.96
CA ARG A 64 13.13 2.50 19.63
C ARG A 64 14.01 3.20 18.59
N LYS A 65 14.41 2.50 17.53
CA LYS A 65 15.23 3.08 16.45
C LYS A 65 14.58 4.30 15.78
N ILE A 66 13.26 4.25 15.55
CA ILE A 66 12.53 5.40 14.99
C ILE A 66 12.59 6.58 15.96
N LYS A 67 12.32 6.35 17.25
CA LYS A 67 12.36 7.40 18.27
C LYS A 67 13.76 8.00 18.48
N ASP A 68 14.81 7.21 18.27
CA ASP A 68 16.19 7.69 18.34
C ASP A 68 16.49 8.73 17.24
N HIS A 69 15.82 8.62 16.08
CA HIS A 69 15.98 9.57 14.95
C HIS A 69 14.90 10.65 14.92
N ASP A 70 13.71 10.36 15.45
CA ASP A 70 12.53 11.22 15.44
C ASP A 70 11.89 11.24 16.84
N PRO A 71 12.36 12.11 17.76
CA PRO A 71 11.88 12.13 19.15
C PRO A 71 10.40 12.52 19.28
N ASP A 72 9.87 13.25 18.29
CA ASP A 72 8.46 13.66 18.23
C ASP A 72 7.52 12.51 17.82
N PHE A 73 8.08 11.37 17.38
CA PHE A 73 7.29 10.23 16.96
C PHE A 73 6.56 9.57 18.14
N SER A 74 5.23 9.68 18.14
CA SER A 74 4.36 9.01 19.10
C SER A 74 3.42 8.03 18.40
N THR A 75 3.39 6.80 18.91
CA THR A 75 2.49 5.74 18.43
C THR A 75 1.02 6.05 18.70
N LYS A 76 0.72 7.02 19.58
CA LYS A 76 -0.64 7.43 19.91
C LYS A 76 -1.20 8.46 18.92
N THR A 77 -0.37 9.41 18.47
CA THR A 77 -0.78 10.49 17.56
C THR A 77 -0.56 10.14 16.09
N PHE A 78 0.36 9.21 15.81
CA PHE A 78 0.66 8.78 14.45
C PHE A 78 -0.57 8.25 13.67
N PRO A 79 -1.48 7.45 14.25
CA PRO A 79 -2.65 6.97 13.52
C PRO A 79 -3.55 8.07 12.94
N GLU A 80 -3.73 9.17 13.69
CA GLU A 80 -4.52 10.32 13.25
C GLU A 80 -3.85 11.01 12.05
N ARG A 81 -2.55 11.29 12.17
CA ARG A 81 -1.75 11.84 11.06
C ARG A 81 -1.73 10.91 9.85
N ALA A 82 -1.67 9.60 10.06
CA ALA A 82 -1.71 8.61 8.99
C ALA A 82 -3.05 8.65 8.24
N GLN A 83 -4.15 8.81 8.97
CA GLN A 83 -5.49 8.96 8.39
C GLN A 83 -5.60 10.27 7.59
N GLU A 84 -5.05 11.38 8.08
CA GLU A 84 -5.01 12.65 7.34
C GLU A 84 -4.26 12.51 6.02
N ILE A 85 -3.06 11.92 6.03
CA ILE A 85 -2.27 11.66 4.82
C ILE A 85 -3.06 10.78 3.84
N PHE A 86 -3.74 9.75 4.36
CA PHE A 86 -4.56 8.86 3.56
C PHE A 86 -5.70 9.61 2.86
N ILE A 87 -6.44 10.44 3.58
CA ILE A 87 -7.55 11.24 3.03
C ILE A 87 -7.02 12.24 2.00
N GLU A 88 -5.96 12.95 2.33
CA GLU A 88 -5.37 13.97 1.48
C GLU A 88 -4.81 13.39 0.16
N ALA A 89 -4.23 12.20 0.22
CA ALA A 89 -3.72 11.51 -0.95
C ALA A 89 -4.85 11.04 -1.87
N HIS A 90 -5.94 10.49 -1.33
CA HIS A 90 -7.10 10.08 -2.14
C HIS A 90 -7.84 11.28 -2.74
N ASN A 91 -7.95 12.39 -2.00
CA ASN A 91 -8.47 13.65 -2.53
C ASN A 91 -7.58 14.21 -3.65
N SER A 92 -6.24 14.13 -3.48
CA SER A 92 -5.28 14.54 -4.50
C SER A 92 -5.35 13.66 -5.75
N LEU A 93 -5.62 12.36 -5.58
CA LEU A 93 -5.87 11.43 -6.67
C LEU A 93 -7.15 11.78 -7.45
N ALA A 94 -8.25 12.07 -6.75
CA ALA A 94 -9.52 12.46 -7.37
C ALA A 94 -9.42 13.78 -8.16
N ASN A 95 -8.66 14.75 -7.64
CA ASN A 95 -8.43 16.05 -8.28
C ASN A 95 -7.24 16.06 -9.27
N PHE A 96 -6.58 14.93 -9.49
CA PHE A 96 -5.38 14.80 -10.34
C PHE A 96 -4.22 15.76 -9.98
N ASN A 97 -4.08 16.13 -8.70
CA ASN A 97 -2.96 16.96 -8.25
C ASN A 97 -1.69 16.11 -8.08
N LYS A 98 -0.91 15.97 -9.16
CA LYS A 98 0.30 15.13 -9.21
C LYS A 98 1.38 15.60 -8.22
N GLN A 99 1.61 16.91 -8.12
CA GLN A 99 2.67 17.47 -7.27
C GLN A 99 2.43 17.13 -5.80
N LYS A 100 1.20 17.37 -5.35
CA LYS A 100 0.79 17.04 -3.98
C LYS A 100 0.82 15.54 -3.73
N LEU A 101 0.37 14.74 -4.69
CA LEU A 101 0.38 13.28 -4.57
C LEU A 101 1.80 12.71 -4.41
N HIS A 102 2.79 13.22 -5.14
CA HIS A 102 4.19 12.83 -4.99
C HIS A 102 4.79 13.16 -3.62
N SER A 103 4.26 14.16 -2.91
CA SER A 103 4.69 14.48 -1.54
C SER A 103 4.11 13.53 -0.48
N LEU A 104 2.93 12.96 -0.75
CA LEU A 104 2.18 12.11 0.20
C LEU A 104 2.40 10.62 -0.02
N VAL A 105 2.81 10.23 -1.23
CA VAL A 105 2.91 8.84 -1.68
C VAL A 105 4.33 8.56 -2.14
N THR A 106 4.83 7.36 -1.88
CA THR A 106 6.15 6.94 -2.36
C THR A 106 6.16 6.67 -3.85
N GLU A 107 7.36 6.62 -4.42
CA GLU A 107 7.60 6.35 -5.84
C GLU A 107 7.12 4.94 -6.21
N ARG A 108 7.10 4.01 -5.25
CA ARG A 108 6.57 2.65 -5.42
C ARG A 108 5.05 2.60 -5.50
N CYS A 109 4.36 3.36 -4.65
CA CYS A 109 2.90 3.33 -4.54
C CYS A 109 2.22 4.21 -5.62
N TYR A 110 2.88 5.29 -6.04
CA TYR A 110 2.38 6.20 -7.06
C TYR A 110 1.92 5.51 -8.37
N PRO A 111 2.74 4.65 -9.03
CA PRO A 111 2.31 3.99 -10.26
C PRO A 111 1.11 3.06 -10.04
N ASP A 112 1.03 2.39 -8.89
CA ASP A 112 -0.08 1.48 -8.58
C ASP A 112 -1.42 2.23 -8.45
N MET A 113 -1.39 3.43 -7.83
CA MET A 113 -2.57 4.29 -7.72
C MET A 113 -2.96 4.96 -9.05
N VAL A 114 -1.99 5.33 -9.89
CA VAL A 114 -2.24 6.15 -11.09
C VAL A 114 -2.49 5.31 -12.35
N ARG A 115 -1.86 4.15 -12.51
CA ARG A 115 -1.86 3.37 -13.77
C ARG A 115 -3.27 2.96 -14.20
N GLY A 116 -4.14 2.54 -13.28
CA GLY A 116 -5.53 2.18 -13.58
C GLY A 116 -6.47 3.35 -13.89
N ASN A 117 -6.02 4.57 -13.58
CA ASN A 117 -6.89 5.74 -13.43
C ASN A 117 -6.65 6.85 -14.45
N ARG A 118 -5.65 6.72 -15.34
CA ARG A 118 -5.25 7.78 -16.31
C ARG A 118 -6.37 8.33 -17.19
N TYR A 119 -7.43 7.57 -17.41
CA TYR A 119 -8.56 7.95 -18.25
C TYR A 119 -9.92 7.72 -17.57
N LYS A 120 -9.96 7.79 -16.24
CA LYS A 120 -11.18 7.58 -15.45
C LYS A 120 -11.36 8.75 -14.52
N THR A 121 -12.61 9.15 -14.28
CA THR A 121 -12.90 10.16 -13.26
C THR A 121 -13.24 9.43 -11.97
N ILE A 122 -12.55 9.77 -10.87
CA ILE A 122 -12.78 9.17 -9.56
C ILE A 122 -13.50 10.19 -8.69
N ARG A 123 -14.64 9.80 -8.14
CA ARG A 123 -15.27 10.50 -7.03
C ARG A 123 -15.12 9.62 -5.80
N TRP A 124 -14.26 10.06 -4.90
CA TRP A 124 -14.02 9.40 -3.62
C TRP A 124 -14.38 10.37 -2.50
N ARG A 125 -15.06 9.87 -1.46
CA ARG A 125 -15.36 10.64 -0.26
C ARG A 125 -15.12 9.78 0.97
N PHE A 126 -14.43 10.35 1.93
CA PHE A 126 -14.33 9.81 3.29
C PHE A 126 -15.55 10.26 4.09
N LEU A 127 -16.28 9.32 4.70
CA LEU A 127 -17.42 9.65 5.55
C LEU A 127 -17.02 9.70 7.02
N GLU A 128 -16.73 8.53 7.59
CA GLU A 128 -16.46 8.37 9.01
C GLU A 128 -15.51 7.20 9.25
N SER A 129 -14.81 7.22 10.39
CA SER A 129 -14.03 6.07 10.86
C SER A 129 -14.93 5.25 11.78
N LEU A 130 -15.19 3.99 11.43
CA LEU A 130 -15.99 3.09 12.27
C LEU A 130 -15.21 2.68 13.52
N GLU A 131 -13.92 2.38 13.33
CA GLU A 131 -12.98 2.17 14.41
C GLU A 131 -11.84 3.18 14.30
N PRO A 132 -11.25 3.62 15.42
CA PRO A 132 -10.08 4.49 15.37
C PRO A 132 -8.91 3.75 14.69
N PRO A 133 -8.11 4.44 13.86
CA PRO A 133 -6.95 3.83 13.22
C PRO A 133 -5.94 3.39 14.29
N ARG A 134 -5.30 2.24 14.07
CA ARG A 134 -4.34 1.67 15.03
C ARG A 134 -3.06 1.23 14.35
N VAL A 135 -1.92 1.55 14.96
CA VAL A 135 -0.64 0.97 14.54
C VAL A 135 -0.62 -0.51 14.92
N VAL A 136 -0.45 -1.37 13.92
CA VAL A 136 -0.40 -2.83 14.11
C VAL A 136 1.03 -3.33 14.07
N HIS A 137 1.82 -2.81 13.14
CA HIS A 137 3.13 -3.32 12.85
C HIS A 137 4.11 -2.20 12.59
N VAL A 138 5.34 -2.35 13.08
CA VAL A 138 6.42 -1.40 12.85
C VAL A 138 7.68 -2.17 12.49
N ARG A 139 8.34 -1.73 11.44
CA ARG A 139 9.59 -2.28 10.95
C ARG A 139 10.56 -1.16 10.66
N CYS A 140 11.84 -1.44 10.91
CA CYS A 140 12.92 -0.51 10.67
C CYS A 140 14.09 -1.32 10.17
N GLU A 141 14.45 -1.11 8.91
CA GLU A 141 15.49 -1.90 8.24
C GLU A 141 16.49 -1.00 7.51
N SER A 142 17.73 -1.48 7.45
CA SER A 142 18.80 -0.84 6.68
C SER A 142 18.98 -1.60 5.36
N ILE A 143 18.59 -0.99 4.26
CA ILE A 143 18.67 -1.64 2.93
C ILE A 143 20.06 -1.42 2.36
N LEU A 144 20.77 -2.53 2.08
CA LEU A 144 22.01 -2.67 1.30
C LEU A 144 23.25 -1.89 1.79
N ASN A 145 23.13 -0.61 2.18
CA ASN A 145 24.18 0.21 2.76
C ASN A 145 23.85 0.52 4.22
N ARG A 146 24.82 0.33 5.13
CA ARG A 146 24.68 0.57 6.58
C ARG A 146 24.31 2.01 6.97
N GLY A 147 24.24 2.93 6.02
CA GLY A 147 23.85 4.32 6.21
C GLY A 147 22.39 4.64 5.86
N ASN A 148 21.63 3.77 5.19
CA ASN A 148 20.26 4.06 4.75
C ASN A 148 19.24 3.33 5.61
N LEU A 149 18.56 4.04 6.51
CA LEU A 149 17.56 3.50 7.41
C LEU A 149 16.15 3.94 7.00
N TYR A 150 15.27 2.96 6.81
CA TYR A 150 13.86 3.18 6.47
C TYR A 150 12.97 2.65 7.60
N GLY A 151 12.03 3.48 8.03
CA GLY A 151 10.98 3.11 8.98
C GLY A 151 9.68 2.84 8.23
N GLN A 152 9.13 1.64 8.36
CA GLN A 152 7.82 1.26 7.86
C GLN A 152 6.85 1.06 9.01
N VAL A 153 5.66 1.63 8.89
CA VAL A 153 4.60 1.55 9.89
C VAL A 153 3.30 1.12 9.21
N THR A 154 2.75 0.01 9.64
CA THR A 154 1.47 -0.51 9.17
C THR A 154 0.36 -0.06 10.11
N VAL A 155 -0.62 0.65 9.55
CA VAL A 155 -1.80 1.14 10.24
C VAL A 155 -3.03 0.40 9.73
N ARG A 156 -3.80 -0.17 10.66
CA ARG A 156 -5.13 -0.72 10.38
C ARG A 156 -6.14 0.41 10.42
N MET A 157 -6.86 0.58 9.32
CA MET A 157 -7.90 1.57 9.16
C MET A 157 -9.21 0.84 8.85
N HIS A 158 -10.24 1.10 9.65
CA HIS A 158 -11.59 0.63 9.38
C HIS A 158 -12.52 1.83 9.24
N SER A 159 -12.86 2.15 7.99
CA SER A 159 -13.54 3.39 7.64
C SER A 159 -14.67 3.14 6.66
N ARG A 160 -15.63 4.04 6.69
CA ARG A 160 -16.75 4.07 5.76
C ARG A 160 -16.44 5.06 4.65
N GLN A 161 -16.44 4.57 3.41
CA GLN A 161 -16.03 5.32 2.24
C GLN A 161 -17.06 5.22 1.13
N ILE A 162 -17.13 6.25 0.30
CA ILE A 162 -17.89 6.25 -0.95
C ILE A 162 -16.88 6.29 -2.09
N LEU A 163 -17.07 5.41 -3.06
CA LEU A 163 -16.25 5.36 -4.27
C LEU A 163 -17.16 5.20 -5.48
N ALA A 164 -17.05 6.12 -6.43
CA ALA A 164 -17.63 6.04 -7.75
C ALA A 164 -16.56 6.30 -8.82
N ILE A 165 -16.40 5.36 -9.74
CA ILE A 165 -15.45 5.47 -10.86
C ILE A 165 -16.25 5.60 -12.14
N TYR A 166 -15.96 6.65 -12.91
CA TYR A 166 -16.57 6.90 -14.21
C TYR A 166 -15.58 6.64 -15.34
N ASP A 167 -16.10 6.14 -16.46
CA ASP A 167 -15.36 5.98 -17.71
C ASP A 167 -15.00 7.34 -18.33
N ARG A 168 -14.22 7.34 -19.42
CA ARG A 168 -13.93 8.54 -20.23
C ARG A 168 -15.18 9.28 -20.71
N PHE A 169 -16.26 8.54 -20.89
CA PHE A 169 -17.56 9.05 -21.35
C PHE A 169 -18.50 9.44 -20.20
N GLY A 170 -18.02 9.45 -18.95
CA GLY A 170 -18.83 9.81 -17.78
C GLY A 170 -19.84 8.74 -17.35
N ARG A 171 -19.77 7.52 -17.89
CA ARG A 171 -20.63 6.39 -17.46
C ARG A 171 -20.08 5.76 -16.20
N LEU A 172 -20.94 5.45 -15.24
CA LEU A 172 -20.55 4.75 -14.03
C LEU A 172 -20.00 3.36 -14.38
N MET A 173 -18.78 3.07 -13.92
CA MET A 173 -18.13 1.77 -14.13
C MET A 173 -18.12 0.92 -12.87
N TYR A 174 -17.95 1.56 -11.72
CA TYR A 174 -17.72 0.87 -10.46
C TYR A 174 -18.23 1.70 -9.29
N GLY A 175 -18.83 1.02 -8.32
CA GLY A 175 -19.34 1.64 -7.09
C GLY A 175 -20.60 2.49 -7.32
N GLY A 176 -20.81 3.45 -6.44
CA GLY A 176 -21.97 4.34 -6.45
C GLY A 176 -21.67 5.59 -5.63
N GLU A 177 -22.23 6.73 -6.02
CA GLU A 177 -21.96 8.01 -5.36
C GLU A 177 -22.68 8.16 -4.01
N ASP A 178 -23.76 7.41 -3.80
CA ASP A 178 -24.59 7.47 -2.59
C ASP A 178 -24.54 6.19 -1.75
N ILE A 179 -23.77 5.18 -2.19
CA ILE A 179 -23.68 3.89 -1.51
C ILE A 179 -22.40 3.86 -0.69
N PRO A 180 -22.47 4.12 0.63
CA PRO A 180 -21.32 4.01 1.50
C PRO A 180 -20.96 2.54 1.72
N LYS A 181 -19.66 2.26 1.76
CA LYS A 181 -19.11 0.92 1.97
C LYS A 181 -18.12 0.93 3.10
N ASP A 182 -18.17 -0.12 3.89
CA ASP A 182 -17.26 -0.33 5.00
C ASP A 182 -16.01 -1.02 4.46
N VAL A 183 -14.85 -0.41 4.68
CA VAL A 183 -13.58 -0.89 4.15
C VAL A 183 -12.61 -1.08 5.31
N LEU A 184 -12.00 -2.27 5.37
CA LEU A 184 -10.93 -2.61 6.30
C LEU A 184 -9.63 -2.74 5.51
N GLU A 185 -8.66 -1.89 5.82
CA GLU A 185 -7.41 -1.79 5.09
C GLU A 185 -6.21 -1.73 6.03
N TYR A 186 -5.11 -2.36 5.62
CA TYR A 186 -3.81 -2.26 6.28
C TYR A 186 -2.90 -1.41 5.41
N VAL A 187 -2.77 -0.13 5.74
CA VAL A 187 -2.00 0.84 4.97
C VAL A 187 -0.60 0.90 5.56
N VAL A 188 0.41 0.74 4.71
CA VAL A 188 1.83 0.83 5.08
C VAL A 188 2.32 2.22 4.74
N PHE A 189 2.86 2.90 5.75
CA PHE A 189 3.55 4.17 5.63
C PHE A 189 5.04 3.95 5.75
N GLU A 190 5.81 4.78 5.06
CA GLU A 190 7.25 4.73 5.07
C GLU A 190 7.83 6.13 5.29
N ARG A 191 8.93 6.19 6.03
CA ARG A 191 9.77 7.37 6.16
C ARG A 191 11.24 6.95 6.05
N TYR A 192 12.00 7.73 5.27
CA TYR A 192 13.46 7.65 5.29
C TYR A 192 13.98 8.39 6.53
N LEU A 193 14.53 7.66 7.48
CA LEU A 193 14.86 8.17 8.83
C LEU A 193 16.17 8.98 8.86
N VAL A 194 17.06 8.76 7.89
CA VAL A 194 18.36 9.44 7.81
C VAL A 194 18.21 10.87 7.32
N ASN A 195 17.18 11.14 6.51
CA ASN A 195 16.89 12.48 6.03
C ASN A 195 16.11 13.26 7.10
N PRO A 196 16.65 14.39 7.62
CA PRO A 196 15.94 15.22 8.60
C PRO A 196 14.61 15.78 8.05
N TYR A 197 14.53 16.02 6.74
CA TYR A 197 13.31 16.49 6.06
C TYR A 197 12.39 15.36 5.58
N GLY A 198 12.68 14.11 5.97
CA GLY A 198 11.86 12.97 5.60
C GLY A 198 10.45 13.10 6.16
N ALA A 199 9.44 13.06 5.29
CA ALA A 199 8.04 12.98 5.69
C ALA A 199 7.56 11.52 5.65
N TRP A 200 6.52 11.23 6.43
CA TRP A 200 5.78 9.98 6.32
C TRP A 200 4.95 9.97 5.05
N ARG A 201 5.14 8.96 4.21
CA ARG A 201 4.47 8.80 2.92
C ARG A 201 3.81 7.43 2.84
N MET A 202 2.70 7.32 2.10
CA MET A 202 2.07 6.02 1.85
C MET A 202 2.94 5.18 0.91
N HIS A 203 3.27 3.96 1.33
CA HIS A 203 4.11 3.04 0.59
C HIS A 203 3.34 1.90 -0.06
N GLY A 204 2.27 1.43 0.56
CA GLY A 204 1.50 0.34 0.01
C GLY A 204 0.29 -0.03 0.84
N LYS A 205 -0.47 -0.98 0.32
CA LYS A 205 -1.65 -1.55 0.98
C LYS A 205 -1.46 -3.06 1.07
N ILE A 206 -1.66 -3.61 2.26
CA ILE A 206 -1.72 -5.05 2.48
C ILE A 206 -3.19 -5.47 2.38
N VAL A 207 -3.47 -6.43 1.49
CA VAL A 207 -4.79 -7.05 1.34
C VAL A 207 -4.68 -8.47 1.91
N PRO A 208 -5.38 -8.80 3.01
CA PRO A 208 -5.36 -10.16 3.51
C PRO A 208 -6.05 -11.11 2.53
N GLU A 209 -5.59 -12.35 2.47
CA GLU A 209 -6.17 -13.38 1.58
C GLU A 209 -7.63 -13.70 1.94
N TRP A 210 -7.98 -13.62 3.22
CA TRP A 210 -9.34 -13.82 3.73
C TRP A 210 -10.26 -12.61 3.53
N ALA A 211 -9.78 -11.49 2.97
CA ALA A 211 -10.62 -10.34 2.70
C ALA A 211 -11.77 -10.72 1.77
N PRO A 212 -12.99 -10.17 2.00
CA PRO A 212 -14.08 -10.39 1.05
C PRO A 212 -13.66 -9.91 -0.34
N PRO A 213 -14.09 -10.61 -1.41
CA PRO A 213 -13.80 -10.17 -2.76
C PRO A 213 -14.39 -8.78 -2.99
N LYS A 214 -13.73 -8.00 -3.85
CA LYS A 214 -14.25 -6.69 -4.26
C LYS A 214 -15.57 -6.85 -4.98
N ASP A 215 -16.41 -5.82 -4.91
CA ASP A 215 -17.66 -5.82 -5.66
C ASP A 215 -17.44 -6.09 -7.15
N PRO A 216 -18.39 -6.75 -7.83
CA PRO A 216 -18.29 -6.96 -9.25
C PRO A 216 -18.34 -5.63 -10.01
N ILE A 217 -17.70 -5.62 -11.17
CA ILE A 217 -17.81 -4.51 -12.13
C ILE A 217 -19.18 -4.62 -12.81
N ILE A 218 -19.79 -3.48 -13.13
CA ILE A 218 -21.12 -3.43 -13.78
C ILE A 218 -21.11 -4.10 -15.18
N LYS A 219 -19.95 -4.15 -15.85
CA LYS A 219 -19.77 -4.71 -17.19
C LYS A 219 -19.43 -6.20 -17.13
N THR A 220 -19.95 -6.97 -18.08
CA THR A 220 -19.56 -8.36 -18.32
C THR A 220 -18.21 -8.43 -19.04
N VAL A 221 -17.35 -9.37 -18.64
CA VAL A 221 -16.06 -9.63 -19.26
C VAL A 221 -16.09 -11.02 -19.89
N MET A 222 -15.71 -11.12 -21.16
CA MET A 222 -15.44 -12.41 -21.82
C MET A 222 -13.96 -12.73 -21.62
N ILE A 223 -13.68 -13.92 -21.10
CA ILE A 223 -12.32 -14.46 -21.04
C ILE A 223 -12.16 -15.35 -22.28
N PRO A 224 -11.25 -15.03 -23.22
CA PRO A 224 -11.05 -15.86 -24.40
C PRO A 224 -10.53 -17.23 -23.98
N ALA A 225 -10.96 -18.27 -24.71
CA ALA A 225 -10.39 -19.60 -24.55
C ALA A 225 -8.91 -19.59 -24.97
N PRO A 226 -8.07 -20.46 -24.39
CA PRO A 226 -6.69 -20.61 -24.83
C PRO A 226 -6.65 -21.00 -26.32
N ASP A 227 -5.73 -20.40 -27.06
CA ASP A 227 -5.57 -20.70 -28.48
C ASP A 227 -4.98 -22.12 -28.64
N PRO A 228 -5.61 -23.00 -29.44
CA PRO A 228 -5.19 -24.40 -29.58
C PRO A 228 -3.78 -24.57 -30.20
N SER A 229 -3.19 -23.52 -30.76
CA SER A 229 -1.84 -23.52 -31.30
C SER A 229 -0.74 -23.50 -30.23
N GLN A 230 -1.02 -23.07 -28.99
CA GLN A 230 -0.03 -22.99 -27.91
C GLN A 230 0.16 -24.30 -27.14
N GLU A 231 -0.80 -25.23 -27.21
CA GLU A 231 -0.73 -26.52 -26.53
C GLU A 231 0.34 -27.48 -27.11
N HIS A 232 0.74 -27.25 -28.36
CA HIS A 232 1.72 -28.07 -29.06
C HIS A 232 3.19 -27.77 -28.71
N GLU A 233 3.50 -26.65 -28.06
CA GLU A 233 4.87 -26.27 -27.70
C GLU A 233 5.29 -26.77 -26.31
N THR A 234 4.35 -27.06 -25.42
CA THR A 234 4.63 -27.51 -24.05
C THR A 234 4.93 -29.01 -23.90
N VAL A 235 4.92 -29.77 -25.00
CA VAL A 235 5.09 -31.25 -24.99
C VAL A 235 6.38 -31.70 -25.73
N LYS A 236 7.35 -30.80 -25.94
CA LYS A 236 8.68 -31.17 -26.48
C LYS A 236 9.80 -31.00 -25.46
#